data_AF-A0A7K4IBA6-F1
#
_entry.id   AF-A0A7K4IBA6-F1
#
_cell.length_a   1.000
_cell.length_b   1.000
_cell.length_c   1.000
_cell.angle_alpha   90.00
_cell.angle_beta   90.00
_cell.angle_gamma   90.00
#
_symmetry.space_group_name_H-M   'P 1'
#
loop_
_entity.id
_entity.type
_entity.pdbx_description
1 polymer ?
#
loop_
_entity_poly.entity_id
_entity_poly.type
_entity_poly.pdbx_seq_one_letter_code
_entity_poly.pdbx_strand_id
1 'polypeptide(L)'
;MQQLQNWLQIAAPVLVLECVMMIVVAIGWWYGARRLDFRLHHRAVYSIILIHLLGVSLWMIPQALSALPLVMANPQTYWYVIVHDTLGILTIGMALILVVAFLIRPDLPLRLLRRARPIMIIVLTTWTVTFLFGAAMFVLKLTRLMGT
;
A
#
# COMPACT_ATOMS: atom_id res chain seq x y z
N MET A 1 5.26 -28.49 4.09
CA MET A 1 4.42 -28.46 2.87
C MET A 1 3.11 -27.70 3.07
N GLN A 2 2.20 -28.14 3.96
CA GLN A 2 0.87 -27.51 4.11
C GLN A 2 0.92 -26.03 4.53
N GLN A 3 1.79 -25.65 5.48
CA GLN A 3 1.96 -24.25 5.89
C GLN A 3 2.48 -23.34 4.77
N LEU A 4 3.36 -23.86 3.90
CA LEU A 4 3.87 -23.15 2.72
C LEU A 4 2.75 -22.90 1.72
N GLN A 5 1.95 -23.93 1.46
CA GLN A 5 0.83 -23.87 0.53
C GLN A 5 -0.23 -22.85 1.00
N ASN A 6 -0.58 -22.87 2.29
CA ASN A 6 -1.49 -21.90 2.89
C ASN A 6 -0.93 -20.47 2.80
N TRP A 7 0.36 -20.27 3.06
CA TRP A 7 0.98 -18.95 2.93
C TRP A 7 0.94 -18.44 1.48
N LEU A 8 1.27 -19.28 0.50
CA LEU A 8 1.25 -18.92 -0.93
C LEU A 8 -0.16 -18.60 -1.43
N GLN A 9 -1.16 -19.38 -1.01
CA GLN A 9 -2.56 -19.18 -1.38
C GLN A 9 -3.09 -17.80 -0.96
N ILE A 10 -2.49 -17.16 0.03
CA ILE A 10 -2.92 -15.85 0.51
C ILE A 10 -1.98 -14.76 -0.01
N ALA A 11 -0.66 -14.94 0.12
CA ALA A 11 0.32 -13.92 -0.22
C ALA A 11 0.39 -13.64 -1.73
N ALA A 12 0.24 -14.66 -2.59
CA ALA A 12 0.31 -14.45 -4.03
C ALA A 12 -0.89 -13.67 -4.58
N PRO A 13 -2.15 -13.97 -4.22
CA PRO A 13 -3.29 -13.15 -4.63
C PRO A 13 -3.20 -11.71 -4.13
N VAL A 14 -2.73 -11.49 -2.89
CA VAL A 14 -2.56 -10.12 -2.37
C VAL A 14 -1.50 -9.36 -3.17
N LEU A 15 -0.38 -10.00 -3.51
CA LEU A 15 0.64 -9.37 -4.36
C LEU A 15 0.07 -8.99 -5.73
N VAL A 16 -0.71 -9.89 -6.36
CA VAL A 16 -1.38 -9.60 -7.64
C VAL A 16 -2.37 -8.44 -7.51
N LEU A 17 -3.16 -8.42 -6.44
CA LEU A 17 -4.11 -7.34 -6.16
C LEU A 17 -3.39 -5.99 -5.99
N GLU A 18 -2.31 -5.94 -5.21
CA GLU A 18 -1.48 -4.75 -5.01
C GLU A 18 -0.82 -4.28 -6.31
N CYS A 19 -0.34 -5.20 -7.17
CA CYS A 19 0.14 -4.86 -8.51
C CYS A 19 -0.94 -4.16 -9.34
N VAL A 20 -2.14 -4.73 -9.39
CA VAL A 20 -3.28 -4.16 -10.14
C VAL A 20 -3.62 -2.79 -9.59
N MET A 21 -3.71 -2.64 -8.27
CA MET A 21 -4.00 -1.36 -7.62
C MET A 21 -2.94 -0.30 -7.90
N MET A 22 -1.66 -0.66 -7.83
CA MET A 22 -0.55 0.24 -8.14
C MET A 22 -0.63 0.73 -9.60
N ILE A 23 -0.92 -0.17 -10.55
CA ILE A 23 -1.09 0.17 -11.97
C ILE A 23 -2.28 1.11 -12.15
N VAL A 24 -3.45 0.80 -11.57
CA VAL A 24 -4.64 1.64 -11.72
C VAL A 24 -4.43 3.01 -11.08
N VAL A 25 -3.75 3.10 -9.93
CA VAL A 25 -3.40 4.40 -9.30
C VAL A 25 -2.42 5.16 -10.16
N ALA A 26 -1.37 4.53 -10.67
CA ALA A 26 -0.39 5.18 -11.53
C ALA A 26 -1.06 5.75 -12.79
N ILE A 27 -1.96 4.98 -13.41
CA ILE A 27 -2.76 5.41 -14.58
C ILE A 27 -3.70 6.56 -14.19
N GLY A 28 -4.51 6.40 -13.13
CA GLY A 28 -5.46 7.41 -12.66
C GLY A 28 -4.78 8.70 -12.21
N TRP A 29 -3.57 8.58 -11.66
CA TRP A 29 -2.69 9.69 -11.33
C TRP A 29 -2.18 10.38 -12.60
N TRP A 30 -1.60 9.63 -13.53
CA TRP A 30 -1.03 10.17 -14.77
C TRP A 30 -2.08 10.91 -15.62
N TYR A 31 -3.25 10.29 -15.84
CA TYR A 31 -4.34 10.89 -16.60
C TYR A 31 -5.02 12.03 -15.82
N GLY A 32 -5.32 11.82 -14.54
CA GLY A 32 -5.96 12.82 -13.68
C GLY A 32 -5.10 14.08 -13.51
N ALA A 33 -3.79 13.92 -13.30
CA ALA A 33 -2.86 15.03 -13.15
C ALA A 33 -2.63 15.79 -14.47
N ARG A 34 -2.60 15.10 -15.62
CA ARG A 34 -2.41 15.74 -16.93
C ARG A 34 -3.66 16.47 -17.42
N ARG A 35 -4.84 15.88 -17.25
CA ARG A 35 -6.11 16.46 -17.74
C ARG A 35 -6.79 17.38 -16.73
N LEU A 36 -6.29 17.46 -15.51
CA LEU A 36 -6.93 18.15 -14.38
C LEU A 36 -8.38 17.69 -14.17
N ASP A 37 -8.70 16.45 -14.57
CA ASP A 37 -10.04 15.87 -14.42
C ASP A 37 -10.21 15.31 -12.99
N PHE A 38 -10.77 16.16 -12.15
CA PHE A 38 -10.92 15.92 -10.71
C PHE A 38 -11.85 14.75 -10.41
N ARG A 39 -12.90 14.56 -11.21
CA ARG A 39 -13.90 13.51 -10.96
C ARG A 39 -13.32 12.13 -11.27
N LEU A 40 -12.58 12.00 -12.37
CA LEU A 40 -11.91 10.76 -12.72
C LEU A 40 -10.82 10.42 -11.69
N HIS A 41 -9.99 11.40 -11.37
CA HIS A 41 -8.91 11.23 -10.40
C HIS A 41 -9.45 10.80 -9.03
N HIS A 42 -10.47 11.50 -8.52
CA HIS A 42 -11.06 11.23 -7.22
C HIS A 42 -11.72 9.85 -7.18
N ARG A 43 -12.48 9.46 -8.21
CA ARG A 43 -13.10 8.12 -8.27
C ARG A 43 -12.06 7.01 -8.27
N ALA A 44 -11.04 7.12 -9.13
CA ALA A 44 -10.00 6.09 -9.24
C ALA A 44 -9.20 5.96 -7.93
N VAL A 45 -8.70 7.08 -7.41
CA VAL A 45 -7.88 7.11 -6.18
C VAL A 45 -8.69 6.67 -4.98
N TYR A 46 -9.95 7.11 -4.85
CA TYR A 46 -10.81 6.71 -3.72
C TYR A 46 -11.11 5.22 -3.73
N SER A 47 -11.52 4.66 -4.86
CA SER A 47 -11.80 3.22 -4.96
C SER A 47 -10.58 2.40 -4.58
N ILE A 48 -9.38 2.82 -5.00
CA ILE A 48 -8.16 2.07 -4.71
C ILE A 48 -7.77 2.23 -3.24
N ILE A 49 -7.85 3.43 -2.67
CA ILE A 49 -7.54 3.61 -1.25
C ILE A 49 -8.52 2.82 -0.40
N LEU A 50 -9.81 2.77 -0.74
CA LEU A 50 -10.78 1.95 -0.04
C LEU A 50 -10.43 0.45 -0.10
N ILE A 51 -10.13 -0.07 -1.30
CA ILE A 51 -9.70 -1.47 -1.46
C ILE A 51 -8.43 -1.75 -0.65
N HIS A 52 -7.46 -0.83 -0.68
CA HIS A 52 -6.21 -0.95 0.09
C HIS A 52 -6.48 -0.96 1.59
N LEU A 53 -7.34 -0.07 2.08
CA LEU A 53 -7.73 0.02 3.48
C LEU A 53 -8.37 -1.27 3.97
N LEU A 54 -9.25 -1.85 3.15
CA LEU A 54 -9.88 -3.13 3.43
C LEU A 54 -8.84 -4.26 3.43
N GLY A 55 -7.98 -4.32 2.41
CA GLY A 55 -6.90 -5.30 2.33
C GLY A 55 -5.96 -5.24 3.53
N VAL A 56 -5.53 -4.04 3.91
CA VAL A 56 -4.65 -3.86 5.05
C VAL A 56 -5.35 -4.20 6.37
N SER A 57 -6.56 -3.68 6.58
CA SER A 57 -7.29 -3.90 7.83
C SER A 57 -7.69 -5.37 8.04
N LEU A 58 -8.12 -6.05 6.98
CA LEU A 58 -8.60 -7.43 7.07
C LEU A 58 -7.47 -8.45 7.06
N TRP A 59 -6.30 -8.12 6.52
CA TRP A 59 -5.22 -9.08 6.34
C TRP A 59 -3.89 -8.65 6.96
N MET A 60 -3.32 -7.50 6.56
CA MET A 60 -2.01 -7.09 7.08
C MET A 60 -2.04 -6.81 8.57
N ILE A 61 -3.04 -6.12 9.11
CA ILE A 61 -3.09 -5.78 10.54
C ILE A 61 -3.14 -7.04 11.41
N PRO A 62 -4.06 -8.02 11.20
CA PRO A 62 -4.04 -9.27 11.96
C PRO A 62 -2.72 -10.03 11.83
N GLN A 63 -2.12 -10.06 10.64
CA GLN A 63 -0.86 -10.75 10.42
C GLN A 63 0.30 -10.07 11.16
N ALA A 64 0.40 -8.73 11.10
CA ALA A 64 1.41 -7.95 11.80
C ALA A 64 1.26 -8.11 13.32
N LEU A 65 0.03 -8.06 13.85
CA LEU A 65 -0.25 -8.27 15.28
C LEU A 65 0.13 -9.67 15.76
N SER A 66 -0.18 -10.71 14.96
CA SER A 66 0.20 -12.08 15.31
C SER A 66 1.70 -12.34 15.21
N ALA A 67 2.41 -11.63 14.32
CA ALA A 67 3.87 -11.69 14.21
C ALA A 67 4.61 -10.82 15.24
N LEU A 68 3.93 -9.85 15.84
CA LEU A 68 4.54 -8.84 16.72
C LEU A 68 5.41 -9.43 17.85
N PRO A 69 5.00 -10.47 18.59
CA PRO A 69 5.83 -11.04 19.66
C PRO A 69 7.17 -11.57 19.13
N LEU A 70 7.16 -12.22 17.96
CA LEU A 70 8.36 -12.78 17.33
C LEU A 70 9.30 -11.66 16.85
N VAL A 71 8.74 -10.63 16.22
CA VAL A 71 9.47 -9.47 15.71
C VAL A 71 10.12 -8.69 16.86
N MET A 72 9.39 -8.49 17.96
CA MET A 72 9.90 -7.78 19.14
C MET A 72 10.94 -8.59 19.92
N ALA A 73 10.86 -9.93 19.90
CA ALA A 73 11.87 -10.78 20.53
C ALA A 73 13.23 -10.74 19.80
N ASN A 74 13.24 -10.50 18.49
CA ASN A 74 14.47 -10.48 17.68
C ASN A 74 14.47 -9.34 16.64
N PRO A 75 14.49 -8.07 17.08
CA PRO A 75 14.32 -6.93 16.18
C PRO A 75 15.42 -6.80 15.14
N GLN A 76 16.65 -7.23 15.46
CA GLN A 76 17.76 -7.26 14.51
C GLN A 76 17.54 -8.24 13.37
N THR A 77 16.89 -9.39 13.62
CA THR A 77 16.60 -10.38 12.58
C THR A 77 15.43 -9.96 11.71
N TYR A 78 14.42 -9.32 12.32
CA TYR A 78 13.18 -8.91 11.66
C TYR A 78 13.12 -7.41 11.33
N TRP A 79 14.27 -6.73 11.25
CA TRP A 79 14.34 -5.28 11.02
C TRP A 79 13.58 -4.85 9.77
N TYR A 80 13.62 -5.67 8.72
CA TYR A 80 12.96 -5.41 7.45
C TYR A 80 11.43 -5.41 7.57
N VAL A 81 10.86 -6.28 8.44
CA VAL A 81 9.43 -6.32 8.73
C VAL A 81 9.03 -5.02 9.43
N ILE A 82 9.81 -4.60 10.42
CA ILE A 82 9.55 -3.36 11.17
C ILE A 82 9.56 -2.15 10.24
N VAL A 83 10.57 -2.04 9.38
CA VAL A 83 10.68 -0.95 8.41
C VAL A 83 9.50 -0.98 7.43
N HIS A 84 9.20 -2.14 6.85
CA HIS A 84 8.08 -2.29 5.92
C HIS A 84 6.74 -1.89 6.56
N ASP A 85 6.43 -2.41 7.74
CA ASP A 85 5.14 -2.19 8.39
C ASP A 85 5.02 -0.75 8.88
N THR A 86 6.11 -0.15 9.36
CA THR A 86 6.13 1.28 9.74
C THR A 86 5.87 2.16 8.52
N LEU A 87 6.56 1.92 7.40
CA LEU A 87 6.33 2.68 6.17
C LEU A 87 4.92 2.46 5.62
N GLY A 88 4.40 1.23 5.71
CA GLY A 88 3.02 0.90 5.34
C GLY A 88 2.00 1.69 6.15
N ILE A 89 2.11 1.66 7.48
CA ILE A 89 1.21 2.40 8.40
C ILE A 89 1.25 3.90 8.12
N LEU A 90 2.44 4.49 7.97
CA LEU A 90 2.60 5.90 7.65
C LEU A 90 1.96 6.26 6.31
N THR A 91 2.17 5.41 5.29
CA THR A 91 1.60 5.60 3.95
C THR A 91 0.07 5.58 4.00
N ILE A 92 -0.51 4.59 4.68
CA ILE A 92 -1.97 4.46 4.83
C ILE A 92 -2.55 5.63 5.61
N GLY A 93 -1.90 6.05 6.70
CA GLY A 93 -2.34 7.21 7.48
C GLY A 93 -2.37 8.48 6.65
N MET A 94 -1.31 8.75 5.88
CA MET A 94 -1.29 9.90 4.96
C MET A 94 -2.34 9.78 3.85
N ALA A 95 -2.53 8.60 3.27
CA ALA A 95 -3.54 8.36 2.25
C ALA A 95 -4.97 8.59 2.79
N LEU A 96 -5.26 8.14 4.01
CA LEU A 96 -6.51 8.38 4.72
C LEU A 96 -6.77 9.88 4.93
N ILE A 97 -5.77 10.62 5.43
CA ILE A 97 -5.87 12.07 5.64
C ILE A 97 -6.20 12.76 4.31
N LEU A 98 -5.49 12.41 3.23
CA LEU A 98 -5.75 12.96 1.91
C LEU A 98 -7.18 12.64 1.45
N VAL A 99 -7.62 11.38 1.55
CA VAL A 99 -8.97 10.97 1.16
C VAL A 99 -10.01 11.76 1.93
N VAL A 100 -9.94 11.80 3.26
CA VAL A 100 -10.91 12.51 4.09
C VAL A 100 -10.94 14.01 3.73
N ALA A 101 -9.76 14.64 3.58
CA ALA A 101 -9.66 16.05 3.22
C ALA A 101 -10.28 16.36 1.85
N PHE A 102 -10.12 15.47 0.87
CA PHE A 102 -10.67 15.64 -0.47
C PHE A 102 -12.14 15.21 -0.61
N LEU A 103 -12.60 14.25 0.20
CA LEU A 103 -13.94 13.68 0.12
C LEU A 103 -14.99 14.59 0.76
N ILE A 104 -14.62 15.28 1.85
CA ILE A 104 -15.49 16.27 2.50
C ILE A 104 -15.74 17.50 1.59
N ARG A 105 -14.85 17.76 0.63
CA ARG A 105 -14.92 18.95 -0.24
C ARG A 105 -14.65 18.61 -1.70
N PRO A 106 -15.61 17.97 -2.41
CA PRO A 106 -15.44 17.59 -3.81
C PRO A 106 -15.26 18.80 -4.76
N ASP A 107 -15.70 20.00 -4.33
CA ASP A 107 -15.60 21.25 -5.10
C ASP A 107 -14.37 22.10 -4.72
N LEU A 108 -13.31 21.48 -4.20
CA LEU A 108 -12.10 22.22 -3.79
C LEU A 108 -11.49 22.99 -4.97
N PRO A 109 -11.12 24.27 -4.78
CA PRO A 109 -10.52 25.07 -5.83
C PRO A 109 -9.20 24.45 -6.28
N LEU A 110 -8.93 24.50 -7.60
CA LEU A 110 -7.71 23.99 -8.26
C LEU A 110 -6.39 24.38 -7.58
N ARG A 111 -6.37 25.51 -6.85
CA ARG A 111 -5.21 25.99 -6.09
C ARG A 111 -4.83 25.07 -4.92
N LEU A 112 -5.81 24.49 -4.22
CA LEU A 112 -5.57 23.52 -3.15
C LEU A 112 -5.00 22.21 -3.70
N LEU A 113 -5.44 21.80 -4.89
CA LEU A 113 -4.89 20.62 -5.57
C LEU A 113 -3.40 20.77 -5.87
N ARG A 114 -2.96 21.95 -6.35
CA ARG A 114 -1.53 22.22 -6.59
C ARG A 114 -0.70 22.13 -5.31
N ARG A 115 -1.27 22.53 -4.16
CA ARG A 115 -0.61 22.43 -2.84
C ARG A 115 -0.60 21.02 -2.27
N ALA A 116 -1.61 20.20 -2.57
CA ALA A 116 -1.66 18.81 -2.13
C ALA A 116 -0.83 17.87 -3.00
N ARG A 117 -0.55 18.27 -4.25
CA ARG A 117 0.22 17.47 -5.22
C ARG A 117 1.57 16.95 -4.67
N PRO A 118 2.40 17.74 -3.95
CA PRO A 118 3.63 17.22 -3.35
C PRO A 118 3.36 16.11 -2.33
N ILE A 119 2.34 16.27 -1.48
CA ILE A 119 1.98 15.27 -0.47
C ILE A 119 1.51 13.98 -1.15
N MET A 120 0.68 14.09 -2.19
CA MET A 120 0.21 12.93 -2.93
C MET A 120 1.36 12.21 -3.66
N ILE A 121 2.34 12.94 -4.19
CA ILE A 121 3.56 12.34 -4.78
C ILE A 121 4.37 11.62 -3.70
N ILE A 122 4.52 12.22 -2.51
CA ILE A 122 5.18 11.57 -1.37
C ILE A 122 4.45 10.27 -1.02
N VAL A 123 3.13 10.29 -0.85
CA VAL A 123 2.34 9.09 -0.55
C VAL A 123 2.52 8.02 -1.62
N LEU A 124 2.42 8.37 -2.90
CA LEU A 124 2.60 7.41 -3.99
C LEU A 124 4.01 6.83 -4.02
N THR A 125 5.03 7.66 -3.78
CA THR A 125 6.44 7.24 -3.76
C THR A 125 6.71 6.32 -2.58
N THR A 126 6.27 6.69 -1.38
CA THR A 126 6.41 5.86 -0.17
C THR A 126 5.66 4.55 -0.32
N TRP A 127 4.45 4.56 -0.90
CA TRP A 127 3.71 3.34 -1.19
C TRP A 127 4.46 2.46 -2.18
N THR A 128 4.97 3.04 -3.28
CA THR A 128 5.73 2.29 -4.28
C THR A 128 6.98 1.65 -3.67
N VAL A 129 7.73 2.39 -2.84
CA VAL A 129 8.90 1.87 -2.15
C VAL A 129 8.51 0.73 -1.20
N THR A 130 7.46 0.91 -0.41
CA THR A 130 6.96 -0.11 0.53
C THR A 130 6.52 -1.37 -0.22
N PHE A 131 5.78 -1.21 -1.32
CA PHE A 131 5.34 -2.28 -2.20
C PHE A 131 6.52 -3.07 -2.78
N LEU A 132 7.52 -2.38 -3.35
CA LEU A 132 8.72 -3.02 -3.90
C LEU A 132 9.48 -3.80 -2.81
N PHE A 133 9.53 -3.26 -1.59
CA PHE A 133 10.14 -3.93 -0.45
C PHE A 133 9.38 -5.22 -0.10
N GLY A 134 8.06 -5.16 0.00
CA GLY A 134 7.20 -6.33 0.23
C GLY A 134 7.34 -7.39 -0.87
N ALA A 135 7.36 -6.98 -2.14
CA ALA A 135 7.54 -7.86 -3.29
C ALA A 135 8.92 -8.54 -3.28
N ALA A 136 9.99 -7.80 -3.00
CA ALA A 136 11.34 -8.36 -2.88
C ALA A 136 11.41 -9.41 -1.76
N MET A 137 10.80 -9.12 -0.61
CA MET A 137 10.74 -10.07 0.51
C MET A 137 9.92 -11.31 0.19
N PHE A 138 8.81 -11.18 -0.56
CA PHE A 138 8.05 -12.32 -1.06
C PHE A 138 8.92 -13.23 -1.92
N VAL A 139 9.66 -12.66 -2.88
CA VAL A 139 10.56 -13.42 -3.77
C VAL A 139 11.70 -14.08 -2.99
N LEU A 140 12.33 -13.37 -2.05
CA LEU A 140 13.40 -13.92 -1.20
C LEU A 140 12.89 -15.09 -0.34
N LYS A 141 11.69 -14.97 0.23
CA LYS A 141 11.09 -16.04 1.02
C LYS A 141 10.73 -17.24 0.14
N LEU A 142 10.15 -17.00 -1.03
CA LEU A 142 9.81 -18.04 -2.00
C LEU A 142 11.05 -18.82 -2.46
N THR A 143 12.12 -18.11 -2.84
CA THR A 143 13.38 -18.74 -3.28
C THR A 143 14.04 -19.57 -2.18
N ARG A 144 14.09 -19.08 -0.93
CA ARG A 144 14.58 -19.86 0.21
C ARG A 144 13.79 -21.15 0.44
N LEU A 145 12.47 -21.11 0.26
CA LEU A 145 11.59 -22.26 0.48
C LEU A 145 11.64 -23.28 -0.66
N MET A 146 12.09 -22.90 -1.85
CA MET A 146 12.26 -23.82 -2.99
C MET A 146 13.68 -24.42 -3.07
N GLY A 147 14.67 -23.75 -2.47
CA GLY A 147 16.07 -24.22 -2.43
C GLY A 147 16.40 -25.15 -1.25
N THR A 148 15.43 -25.41 -0.38
CA THR A 148 15.48 -26.38 0.73
C THR A 148 14.53 -27.53 0.47
#